data_AF-A0A7S1QZC4-F1
#
_entry.id   AF-A0A7S1QZC4-F1
#
_cell.length_a   1.000
_cell.length_b   1.000
_cell.length_c   1.000
_cell.angle_alpha   90.00
_cell.angle_beta   90.00
_cell.angle_gamma   90.00
#
_symmetry.space_group_name_H-M   'P 1'
#
loop_
_entity.id
_entity.type
_entity.pdbx_description
1 polymer ?
#
loop_
_entity_poly.entity_id
_entity_poly.type
_entity_poly.pdbx_seq_one_letter_code
_entity_poly.pdbx_strand_id
1 'polypeptide(L)'
;GAKALGEAEAPSSAGPPSEFFADPRFSAMGHRAVLQADAVASLCEATPGLEAYHHWRVCCAVPEGPADLPADSVLPLHGNLDLLNFVSFSKGCYVGQELTARTKHRGAVRRRFFSVIAADGDPEDFLAGLQLPLHSPLPSSAPAVARPP
;
A
#
# COMPACT_ATOMS: atom_id res chain seq x y z
N GLY A 1 4.34 -3.77 62.10
CA GLY A 1 4.68 -4.53 60.87
C GLY A 1 3.74 -4.07 59.78
N ALA A 2 4.33 -3.57 58.68
CA ALA A 2 3.78 -3.26 57.35
C ALA A 2 2.34 -2.69 57.22
N LYS A 3 2.30 -1.46 56.71
CA LYS A 3 1.15 -0.66 56.27
C LYS A 3 0.71 -1.10 54.86
N ALA A 4 -0.60 -1.07 54.61
CA ALA A 4 -1.22 -1.25 53.29
C ALA A 4 -0.86 -0.11 52.31
N LEU A 5 -0.86 -0.41 51.00
CA LEU A 5 -0.98 0.44 49.79
C LEU A 5 -0.59 -0.48 48.62
N GLY A 6 -1.41 -0.88 47.67
CA GLY A 6 -2.36 -0.12 46.85
C GLY A 6 -2.12 -0.63 45.43
N GLU A 7 -3.17 -1.07 44.75
CA GLU A 7 -3.09 -1.48 43.35
C GLU A 7 -2.49 -0.32 42.54
N ALA A 8 -1.37 -0.57 41.86
CA ALA A 8 -0.75 0.42 40.99
C ALA A 8 -1.60 0.53 39.73
N GLU A 9 -2.60 1.40 39.80
CA GLU A 9 -3.30 1.96 38.66
C GLU A 9 -2.26 2.49 37.67
N ALA A 10 -2.19 1.88 36.49
CA ALA A 10 -1.37 2.37 35.40
C ALA A 10 -1.78 3.81 35.07
N PRO A 11 -0.85 4.75 34.86
CA PRO A 11 -1.23 6.10 34.46
C PRO A 11 -1.97 6.04 33.13
N SER A 12 -3.27 6.27 33.20
CA SER A 12 -4.14 6.57 32.08
C SER A 12 -3.68 7.88 31.43
N SER A 13 -2.78 7.75 30.46
CA SER A 13 -2.52 8.78 29.45
C SER A 13 -2.76 8.17 28.08
N ALA A 14 -4.03 7.98 27.75
CA ALA A 14 -4.49 7.43 26.48
C ALA A 14 -4.37 8.47 25.35
N GLY A 15 -3.15 8.75 24.90
CA GLY A 15 -2.93 9.28 23.55
C GLY A 15 -2.96 8.12 22.54
N PRO A 16 -3.54 8.27 21.33
CA PRO A 16 -3.49 7.22 20.32
C PRO A 16 -2.04 6.77 20.05
N PRO A 17 -1.81 5.47 19.77
CA PRO A 17 -0.47 4.92 19.62
C PRO A 17 0.27 5.62 18.47
N SER A 18 1.51 6.06 18.73
CA SER A 18 2.48 6.43 17.70
C SER A 18 3.14 5.14 17.20
N GLU A 19 2.57 4.54 16.16
CA GLU A 19 3.03 3.25 15.64
C GLU A 19 3.48 3.38 14.17
N PHE A 20 4.65 2.82 13.87
CA PHE A 20 5.19 2.66 12.52
C PHE A 20 5.06 1.21 12.07
N PHE A 21 4.63 0.98 10.84
CA PHE A 21 4.50 -0.35 10.26
C PHE A 21 4.87 -0.32 8.77
N ALA A 22 5.35 -1.46 8.25
CA ALA A 22 5.65 -1.59 6.83
C ALA A 22 4.37 -1.41 5.99
N ASP A 23 4.47 -0.76 4.84
CA ASP A 23 3.33 -0.62 3.93
C ASP A 23 2.88 -2.01 3.45
N PRO A 24 1.60 -2.39 3.66
CA PRO A 24 1.14 -3.75 3.37
C PRO A 24 1.01 -4.04 1.86
N ARG A 25 1.04 -3.01 1.01
CA ARG A 25 0.83 -3.18 -0.43
C ARG A 25 2.03 -3.83 -1.09
N PHE A 26 3.23 -3.31 -0.81
CA PHE A 26 4.52 -3.87 -1.21
C PHE A 26 5.66 -3.07 -0.55
N SER A 27 6.83 -3.69 -0.41
CA SER A 27 7.96 -3.17 0.37
C SER A 27 8.51 -1.81 -0.10
N ALA A 28 8.46 -1.52 -1.40
CA ALA A 28 8.98 -0.28 -1.96
C ALA A 28 8.12 0.98 -1.67
N MET A 29 6.94 0.85 -1.05
CA MET A 29 6.20 2.01 -0.50
C MET A 29 6.74 2.48 0.84
N GLY A 30 7.70 1.76 1.43
CA GLY A 30 8.29 2.12 2.71
C GLY A 30 7.34 1.80 3.88
N HIS A 31 7.11 2.80 4.73
CA HIS A 31 6.39 2.62 5.97
C HIS A 31 5.14 3.52 6.04
N ARG A 32 4.23 3.13 6.91
CA ARG A 32 3.06 3.87 7.34
C ARG A 32 3.20 4.17 8.81
N ALA A 33 2.63 5.29 9.23
CA ALA A 33 2.63 5.70 10.61
C ALA A 33 1.26 6.28 10.98
N VAL A 34 0.77 5.93 12.17
CA VAL A 34 -0.32 6.63 12.85
C VAL A 34 0.32 7.31 14.03
N LEU A 35 0.22 8.64 14.10
CA LEU A 35 0.96 9.46 15.05
C LEU A 35 0.03 10.48 15.72
N GLN A 36 0.41 10.93 16.91
CA GLN A 36 -0.15 12.14 17.48
C GLN A 36 0.26 13.36 16.67
N ALA A 37 -0.61 14.37 16.62
CA ALA A 37 -0.39 15.56 15.81
C ALA A 37 0.89 16.33 16.22
N ASP A 38 1.22 16.34 17.52
CA ASP A 38 2.44 16.94 18.08
C ASP A 38 3.71 16.15 17.68
N ALA A 39 3.61 14.82 17.61
CA ALA A 39 4.70 13.93 17.18
C ALA A 39 5.01 14.02 15.67
N VAL A 40 4.13 14.60 14.85
CA VAL A 40 4.41 14.83 13.42
C VAL A 40 5.51 15.88 13.24
N ALA A 41 5.53 16.91 14.08
CA ALA A 41 6.45 18.03 13.94
C ALA A 41 7.93 17.60 14.04
N SER A 42 8.23 16.58 14.84
CA SER A 42 9.59 16.04 15.01
C SER A 42 10.08 15.17 13.85
N LEU A 43 9.21 14.80 12.90
CA LEU A 43 9.55 13.98 11.73
C LEU A 43 9.71 14.79 10.44
N CYS A 44 9.31 16.06 10.45
CA CYS A 44 9.15 16.88 9.24
C CYS A 44 10.43 17.52 8.70
N GLU A 45 11.60 17.33 9.31
CA GLU A 45 12.80 18.11 8.94
C GLU A 45 13.36 17.80 7.54
N ALA A 46 12.98 16.69 6.90
CA ALA A 46 13.52 16.31 5.58
C ALA A 46 12.54 15.54 4.66
N THR A 47 11.24 15.55 4.93
CA THR A 47 10.29 14.69 4.19
C THR A 47 9.94 15.33 2.84
N PRO A 48 10.10 14.60 1.71
CA PRO A 48 9.51 15.00 0.45
C PRO A 48 8.02 15.26 0.65
N GLY A 49 7.51 16.39 0.15
CA GLY A 49 6.11 16.76 0.31
C GLY A 49 5.14 15.76 -0.33
N LEU A 50 3.84 15.99 -0.14
CA LEU A 50 2.76 15.15 -0.66
C LEU A 50 2.88 14.85 -2.18
N GLU A 51 3.37 15.81 -2.96
CA GLU A 51 3.58 15.65 -4.40
C GLU A 51 4.60 14.56 -4.74
N ALA A 52 5.72 14.49 -4.00
CA ALA A 52 6.72 13.45 -4.22
C ALA A 52 6.18 12.06 -3.87
N TYR A 53 5.32 11.98 -2.84
CA TYR A 53 4.58 10.76 -2.54
C TYR A 53 3.65 10.37 -3.70
N HIS A 54 2.86 11.31 -4.24
CA HIS A 54 1.99 11.07 -5.39
C HIS A 54 2.75 10.63 -6.64
N HIS A 55 3.87 11.27 -6.94
CA HIS A 55 4.74 10.88 -8.02
C HIS A 55 5.25 9.45 -7.83
N TRP A 56 5.76 9.11 -6.64
CA TRP A 56 6.29 7.77 -6.36
C TRP A 56 5.24 6.67 -6.54
N ARG A 57 4.05 6.82 -5.96
CA ARG A 57 2.97 5.82 -6.10
C ARG A 57 2.50 5.63 -7.55
N VAL A 58 2.47 6.71 -8.35
CA VAL A 58 2.13 6.65 -9.78
C VAL A 58 3.22 5.91 -10.56
N CYS A 59 4.50 6.18 -10.28
CA CYS A 59 5.63 5.42 -10.84
C CYS A 59 5.52 3.92 -10.51
N CYS A 60 5.08 3.57 -9.30
CA CYS A 60 4.89 2.18 -8.90
C CYS A 60 3.57 1.55 -9.40
N ALA A 61 2.72 2.27 -10.13
CA ALA A 61 1.39 1.81 -10.57
C ALA A 61 0.48 1.35 -9.41
N VAL A 62 0.53 2.07 -8.29
CA VAL A 62 -0.19 1.77 -7.06
C VAL A 62 -1.38 2.72 -6.97
N PRO A 63 -2.63 2.30 -7.19
CA PRO A 63 -3.79 3.19 -7.06
C PRO A 63 -4.20 3.43 -5.59
N GLU A 64 -4.85 4.56 -5.32
CA GLU A 64 -5.29 4.98 -3.98
C GLU A 64 -6.38 6.03 -4.08
N GLY A 65 -7.41 5.85 -3.26
CA GLY A 65 -8.51 6.79 -3.18
C GLY A 65 -9.44 6.79 -4.39
N PRO A 66 -10.51 7.61 -4.34
CA PRO A 66 -11.58 7.61 -5.34
C PRO A 66 -11.16 8.14 -6.71
N ALA A 67 -10.08 8.93 -6.79
CA ALA A 67 -9.58 9.47 -8.06
C ALA A 67 -9.02 8.36 -8.95
N ASP A 68 -8.28 7.41 -8.36
CA ASP A 68 -7.69 6.28 -9.08
C ASP A 68 -8.65 5.08 -9.16
N LEU A 69 -9.50 4.91 -8.14
CA LEU A 69 -10.45 3.80 -8.02
C LEU A 69 -11.88 4.34 -7.86
N PRO A 70 -12.50 4.87 -8.93
CA PRO A 70 -13.87 5.33 -8.86
C PRO A 70 -14.80 4.15 -8.55
N ALA A 71 -15.76 4.38 -7.67
CA ALA A 71 -16.75 3.37 -7.28
C ALA A 71 -17.43 2.76 -8.52
N ASP A 72 -17.66 1.44 -8.47
CA ASP A 72 -18.37 0.67 -9.49
C ASP A 72 -17.77 0.68 -10.91
N SER A 73 -16.59 1.26 -11.10
CA SER A 73 -15.97 1.42 -12.43
C SER A 73 -14.76 0.50 -12.66
N VAL A 74 -14.06 0.10 -11.60
CA VAL A 74 -12.81 -0.69 -11.67
C VAL A 74 -12.98 -2.01 -10.94
N LEU A 75 -12.79 -3.12 -11.65
CA LEU A 75 -12.68 -4.43 -11.01
C LEU A 75 -11.37 -4.52 -10.22
N PRO A 76 -11.33 -5.20 -9.06
CA PRO A 76 -10.14 -5.28 -8.23
C PRO A 76 -8.88 -5.74 -8.98
N LEU A 77 -9.01 -6.76 -9.84
CA LEU A 77 -7.89 -7.27 -10.64
C LEU A 77 -7.41 -6.28 -11.71
N HIS A 78 -8.30 -5.40 -12.21
CA HIS A 78 -7.91 -4.36 -13.16
C HIS A 78 -7.11 -3.25 -12.49
N GLY A 79 -7.36 -2.98 -11.20
CA GLY A 79 -6.61 -2.01 -10.39
C GLY A 79 -5.36 -2.58 -9.70
N ASN A 80 -4.84 -3.74 -10.13
CA ASN A 80 -3.69 -4.42 -9.50
C ASN A 80 -3.90 -4.80 -8.02
N LEU A 81 -5.14 -4.81 -7.52
CA LEU A 81 -5.41 -5.07 -6.10
C LEU A 81 -5.10 -6.53 -5.70
N ASP A 82 -5.07 -7.44 -6.67
CA ASP A 82 -4.59 -8.82 -6.47
C ASP A 82 -3.06 -8.92 -6.28
N LEU A 83 -2.31 -7.95 -6.80
CA LEU A 83 -0.85 -7.86 -6.66
C LEU A 83 -0.42 -7.05 -5.43
N LEU A 84 -1.30 -6.18 -4.94
CA LEU A 84 -1.05 -5.28 -3.81
C LEU A 84 -1.66 -5.79 -2.49
N ASN A 85 -1.85 -7.10 -2.36
CA ASN A 85 -2.34 -7.77 -1.15
C ASN A 85 -3.75 -7.38 -0.66
N PHE A 86 -4.61 -6.80 -1.52
CA PHE A 86 -5.98 -6.45 -1.14
C PHE A 86 -6.97 -7.62 -1.29
N VAL A 87 -6.67 -8.58 -2.18
CA VAL A 87 -7.54 -9.72 -2.47
C VAL A 87 -6.90 -11.01 -1.99
N SER A 88 -7.64 -11.77 -1.18
CA SER A 88 -7.29 -13.16 -0.85
C SER A 88 -8.29 -14.10 -1.51
N PHE A 89 -7.77 -15.10 -2.21
CA PHE A 89 -8.55 -16.15 -2.88
C PHE A 89 -8.77 -17.38 -1.98
N SER A 90 -8.13 -17.41 -0.79
CA SER A 90 -8.22 -18.52 0.17
C SER A 90 -9.07 -18.20 1.40
N LYS A 91 -9.51 -16.96 1.58
CA LYS A 91 -10.41 -16.56 2.67
C LYS A 91 -11.87 -16.95 2.38
N GLY A 92 -12.70 -16.90 3.42
CA GLY A 92 -14.14 -17.16 3.33
C GLY A 92 -14.90 -16.13 2.49
N CYS A 93 -16.23 -16.28 2.46
CA CYS A 93 -17.10 -15.48 1.61
C CYS A 93 -17.08 -13.98 1.95
N TYR A 94 -16.97 -13.14 0.93
CA TYR A 94 -17.07 -11.68 1.04
C TYR A 94 -17.85 -11.08 -0.14
N VAL A 95 -18.35 -9.85 0.01
CA VAL A 95 -19.15 -9.16 -1.01
C VAL A 95 -18.34 -8.99 -2.31
N GLY A 96 -18.92 -9.38 -3.44
CA GLY A 96 -18.25 -9.29 -4.76
C GLY A 96 -17.19 -10.37 -5.04
N GLN A 97 -17.05 -11.37 -4.16
CA GLN A 97 -16.08 -12.46 -4.36
C GLN A 97 -16.34 -13.24 -5.65
N GLU A 98 -17.60 -13.56 -5.97
CA GLU A 98 -17.92 -14.39 -7.15
C GLU A 98 -17.37 -13.78 -8.44
N LEU A 99 -17.60 -12.47 -8.64
CA LEU A 99 -17.11 -11.75 -9.81
C LEU A 99 -15.58 -11.68 -9.83
N THR A 100 -14.96 -11.45 -8.68
CA THR A 100 -13.51 -11.36 -8.51
C THR A 100 -12.83 -12.70 -8.85
N ALA A 101 -13.32 -13.80 -8.27
CA ALA A 101 -12.80 -15.14 -8.49
C ALA A 101 -13.03 -15.60 -9.94
N ARG A 102 -14.21 -15.35 -10.49
CA ARG A 102 -14.55 -15.64 -11.90
C ARG A 102 -13.59 -14.94 -12.86
N THR A 103 -13.24 -13.68 -12.60
CA THR A 103 -12.28 -12.92 -13.42
C THR A 103 -10.88 -13.53 -13.32
N LYS A 104 -10.44 -13.96 -12.13
CA LYS A 104 -9.14 -14.62 -11.94
C LYS A 104 -9.03 -15.95 -12.67
N HIS A 105 -10.11 -16.74 -12.69
CA HIS A 105 -10.09 -18.13 -13.19
C HIS A 105 -10.45 -18.26 -14.68
N ARG A 106 -11.09 -17.24 -15.28
CA ARG A 106 -11.44 -17.24 -16.72
C ARG A 106 -10.26 -17.05 -17.67
N GLY A 107 -9.07 -16.77 -17.14
CA GLY A 107 -7.84 -16.61 -17.92
C GLY A 107 -7.03 -15.40 -17.48
N ALA A 108 -6.12 -14.96 -18.35
CA ALA A 108 -5.28 -13.81 -18.08
C ALA A 108 -6.11 -12.52 -17.94
N VAL A 109 -5.78 -11.69 -16.96
CA VAL A 109 -6.36 -10.37 -16.76
C VAL A 109 -5.88 -9.44 -17.89
N ARG A 110 -6.77 -9.07 -18.81
CA ARG A 110 -6.42 -8.32 -20.04
C ARG A 110 -6.34 -6.81 -19.87
N ARG A 111 -6.78 -6.27 -18.74
CA ARG A 111 -6.74 -4.83 -18.43
C ARG A 111 -6.12 -4.66 -17.06
N ARG A 112 -5.06 -3.84 -16.96
CA ARG A 112 -4.39 -3.49 -15.70
C ARG A 112 -3.98 -2.03 -15.71
N PHE A 113 -3.77 -1.47 -14.52
CA PHE A 113 -3.12 -0.16 -14.38
C PHE A 113 -1.62 -0.31 -14.63
N PHE A 114 -1.08 0.65 -15.37
CA PHE A 114 0.34 0.77 -15.69
C PHE A 114 0.79 2.18 -15.39
N SER A 115 2.03 2.32 -14.95
CA SER A 115 2.68 3.62 -14.95
C SER A 115 2.99 4.02 -16.38
N VAL A 116 2.69 5.26 -16.73
CA VAL A 116 2.97 5.83 -18.05
C VAL A 116 3.76 7.09 -17.82
N ILE A 117 4.77 7.30 -18.66
CA ILE A 117 5.56 8.52 -18.64
C ILE A 117 5.43 9.16 -20.01
N ALA A 118 5.05 10.43 -20.03
CA ALA A 118 5.04 11.20 -21.25
C ALA A 118 6.49 11.60 -21.56
N ALA A 119 7.01 11.10 -22.68
CA ALA A 119 8.29 11.54 -23.22
C ALA A 119 8.04 12.70 -24.19
N ASP A 120 8.73 13.82 -23.98
CA ASP A 120 8.86 14.86 -24.99
C ASP A 120 10.07 14.50 -25.87
N GLY A 121 9.84 14.01 -27.08
CA GLY A 121 10.91 13.61 -28.02
C GLY A 121 10.95 12.13 -28.35
N ASP A 122 12.14 11.60 -28.69
CA ASP A 122 12.31 10.19 -29.07
C ASP A 122 12.15 9.27 -27.83
N PRO A 123 11.21 8.30 -27.86
CA PRO A 123 11.01 7.35 -26.79
C PRO A 123 12.26 6.53 -26.43
N GLU A 124 13.14 6.22 -27.39
CA GLU A 124 14.33 5.40 -27.11
C GLU A 124 15.37 6.17 -26.30
N ASP A 125 15.58 7.45 -26.61
CA ASP A 125 16.47 8.34 -25.85
C ASP A 125 15.93 8.58 -24.43
N PHE A 126 14.61 8.73 -24.31
CA PHE A 126 13.95 8.89 -23.02
C PHE A 126 14.10 7.63 -22.14
N LEU A 127 13.84 6.44 -22.72
CA LEU A 127 14.02 5.16 -22.03
C LEU A 127 15.47 4.91 -21.60
N ALA A 128 16.44 5.31 -22.41
CA ALA A 128 17.86 5.22 -22.07
C ALA A 128 18.26 6.16 -20.91
N GLY A 129 17.60 7.31 -20.78
CA GLY A 129 17.83 8.29 -19.72
C GLY A 129 17.11 7.98 -18.39
N LEU A 130 16.11 7.08 -18.40
CA LEU A 130 15.36 6.71 -17.21
C LEU A 130 16.23 5.90 -16.25
N GLN A 131 16.81 6.57 -15.25
CA GLN A 131 17.34 5.95 -14.03
C GLN A 131 16.20 5.53 -13.08
N LEU A 132 15.06 5.12 -13.62
CA LEU A 132 14.03 4.53 -12.79
C LEU A 132 14.51 3.17 -12.31
N PRO A 133 14.28 2.81 -11.04
CA PRO A 133 14.35 1.42 -10.63
C PRO A 133 13.16 0.67 -11.27
N LEU A 134 13.17 0.51 -12.59
CA LEU A 134 12.25 -0.32 -13.38
C LEU A 134 12.30 -1.81 -12.97
N HIS A 135 13.17 -2.15 -12.00
CA HIS A 135 13.46 -3.50 -11.54
C HIS A 135 12.91 -3.85 -10.15
N SER A 136 11.92 -3.13 -9.62
CA SER A 136 11.05 -3.82 -8.64
C SER A 136 9.90 -4.42 -9.44
N PRO A 137 9.98 -5.68 -9.88
CA PRO A 137 8.80 -6.32 -10.44
C PRO A 137 7.68 -6.17 -9.41
N LEU A 138 6.50 -5.72 -9.85
CA LEU A 138 5.27 -5.97 -9.10
C LEU A 138 5.37 -7.41 -8.60
N PRO A 139 5.20 -7.66 -7.28
CA PRO A 139 5.59 -8.91 -6.66
C PRO A 139 5.08 -10.08 -7.49
N SER A 140 6.02 -10.86 -8.04
CA SER A 140 5.70 -12.06 -8.79
C SER A 140 5.14 -13.07 -7.81
N SER A 141 3.81 -13.11 -7.73
CA SER A 141 3.02 -13.98 -6.85
C SER A 141 3.11 -13.67 -5.35
N ALA A 142 2.01 -14.01 -4.67
CA ALA A 142 1.67 -13.63 -3.31
C ALA A 142 2.82 -13.85 -2.30
N PRO A 143 2.92 -13.02 -1.24
CA PRO A 143 3.80 -13.34 -0.12
C PRO A 143 3.41 -14.71 0.44
N ALA A 144 4.41 -15.57 0.66
CA ALA A 144 4.25 -16.74 1.49
C ALA A 144 3.81 -16.25 2.87
N VAL A 145 2.50 -16.33 3.15
CA VAL A 145 1.95 -16.05 4.48
C VAL A 145 2.64 -17.02 5.43
N ALA A 146 3.52 -16.52 6.29
CA ALA A 146 4.03 -17.26 7.41
C ALA A 146 2.80 -17.67 8.26
N ARG A 147 2.55 -18.98 8.28
CA ARG A 147 1.50 -19.57 9.10
C ARG A 147 1.92 -19.36 10.57
N PRO A 148 1.12 -18.69 11.42
CA PRO A 148 1.37 -18.75 12.85
C PRO A 148 1.19 -20.21 13.34
N PRO A 149 1.87 -20.61 14.44
CA PRO A 149 1.87 -21.98 14.94
C PRO A 149 0.46 -22.50 15.29
#